data_AF-A0A3N5G5M2-F1
#
_entry.id   AF-A0A3N5G5M2-F1
#
_cell.length_a   1.000
_cell.length_b   1.000
_cell.length_c   1.000
_cell.angle_alpha   90.00
_cell.angle_beta   90.00
_cell.angle_gamma   90.00
#
_symmetry.space_group_name_H-M   'P 1'
#
loop_
_entity.id
_entity.type
_entity.pdbx_description
1 polymer ?
#
loop_
_entity_poly.entity_id
_entity_poly.type
_entity_poly.pdbx_seq_one_letter_code
_entity_poly.pdbx_strand_id
1 'polypeptide(L)' 'MARPPDGPTARDVHFALRLSRTELAVIDHERGQRSRSEFVRSLLPKDGTATVEADHAEEAER' A
#
# COMPACT_ATOMS: atom_id res chain seq x y z
N MET A 1 -14.32 -37.92 -5.16
CA MET A 1 -14.44 -36.56 -5.72
C MET A 1 -13.18 -35.79 -5.30
N ALA A 2 -12.38 -35.31 -6.25
CA ALA A 2 -11.13 -34.59 -5.96
C ALA A 2 -11.45 -33.15 -5.51
N ARG A 3 -10.82 -32.71 -4.42
CA ARG A 3 -10.88 -31.32 -3.95
C ARG A 3 -10.30 -30.41 -5.04
N PRO A 4 -10.97 -29.32 -5.46
CA PRO A 4 -10.37 -28.39 -6.41
C PRO A 4 -9.05 -27.87 -5.81
N PRO A 5 -7.99 -27.69 -6.63
CA PRO A 5 -6.74 -27.13 -6.13
C PRO A 5 -7.05 -25.79 -5.49
N ASP A 6 -6.61 -25.61 -4.24
CA ASP A 6 -6.76 -24.35 -3.52
C ASP A 6 -6.17 -23.25 -4.41
N GLY A 7 -7.04 -22.39 -4.95
CA GLY A 7 -6.63 -21.25 -5.75
C GLY A 7 -5.69 -20.34 -4.95
N PRO A 8 -4.98 -19.40 -5.59
CA PRO A 8 -4.07 -18.52 -4.88
C PRO A 8 -4.81 -17.85 -3.72
N THR A 9 -4.44 -18.21 -2.50
CA THR A 9 -5.03 -17.65 -1.29
C THR A 9 -4.55 -16.21 -1.24
N ALA A 10 -5.48 -15.25 -1.29
CA ALA A 10 -5.13 -13.85 -1.07
C ALA A 10 -4.36 -13.76 0.25
N ARG A 11 -3.08 -13.42 0.19
CA ARG A 11 -2.25 -13.22 1.36
C ARG A 11 -2.50 -11.80 1.86
N ASP A 12 -2.89 -11.66 3.12
CA ASP A 12 -2.97 -10.36 3.76
C ASP A 12 -1.55 -9.80 3.91
N VAL A 13 -1.22 -8.81 3.07
CA VAL A 13 0.04 -8.08 3.15
C VAL A 13 -0.21 -6.73 3.79
N HIS A 14 0.54 -6.44 4.84
CA HIS A 14 0.50 -5.17 5.55
C HIS A 14 1.69 -4.30 5.11
N PHE A 15 1.39 -3.08 4.67
CA PHE A 15 2.40 -2.07 4.34
C PHE A 15 2.33 -0.93 5.35
N ALA A 16 3.48 -0.48 5.84
CA ALA A 16 3.61 0.71 6.65
C ALA A 16 4.34 1.79 5.83
N LEU A 17 3.66 2.91 5.57
CA LEU A 17 4.23 4.04 4.85
C LEU A 17 4.65 5.11 5.86
N ARG A 18 5.88 5.59 5.76
CA ARG A 18 6.32 6.80 6.47
C ARG A 18 5.93 8.01 5.64
N LEU A 19 5.01 8.80 6.17
CA LEU A 19 4.51 10.01 5.54
C LEU A 19 4.86 11.22 6.41
N SER A 20 5.25 12.30 5.78
CA SER A 20 5.38 13.61 6.42
C SER A 20 4.02 14.14 6.87
N ARG A 21 4.03 15.16 7.73
CA ARG A 21 2.80 15.83 8.18
C ARG A 21 2.02 16.45 7.02
N THR A 22 2.72 17.00 6.03
CA THR A 22 2.08 17.64 4.87
C THR A 22 1.40 16.60 3.97
N GLU A 23 2.05 15.47 3.70
CA GLU A 23 1.46 14.38 2.91
C GLU A 23 0.22 13.79 3.60
N LEU A 24 0.28 13.63 4.94
CA LEU A 24 -0.88 13.21 5.72
C LEU A 24 -2.04 14.21 5.62
N ALA A 25 -1.74 15.52 5.67
CA ALA A 25 -2.76 16.57 5.54
C ALA A 25 -3.42 16.55 4.15
N VAL A 26 -2.64 16.33 3.08
CA VAL A 26 -3.16 16.16 1.72
C VAL A 26 -4.08 14.94 1.65
N ILE A 27 -3.65 13.78 2.17
CA ILE A 27 -4.49 12.57 2.19
C ILE A 27 -5.78 12.81 2.99
N ASP A 28 -5.72 13.51 4.12
CA ASP A 28 -6.90 13.81 4.92
C ASP A 28 -7.87 14.77 4.22
N HIS A 29 -7.36 15.68 3.40
CA HIS A 29 -8.19 16.55 2.58
C HIS A 29 -8.86 15.79 1.42
N GLU A 30 -8.10 14.95 0.72
CA GLU A 30 -8.54 14.27 -0.52
C GLU A 30 -9.36 12.99 -0.28
N ARG A 31 -9.21 12.32 0.87
CA ARG A 31 -9.87 11.02 1.12
C ARG A 31 -11.38 11.10 1.19
N GLY A 32 -11.94 12.29 1.43
CA GLY A 32 -13.36 12.49 1.68
C GLY A 32 -13.82 11.64 2.87
N GLN A 33 -14.83 10.79 2.65
CA GLN A 33 -15.37 9.90 3.69
C GLN A 33 -14.60 8.59 3.87
N ARG A 34 -13.62 8.28 3.01
CA ARG A 34 -12.87 7.02 3.05
C ARG A 34 -11.85 7.01 4.18
N SER A 35 -11.52 5.81 4.67
CA SER A 35 -10.36 5.64 5.54
C SER A 35 -9.06 5.94 4.79
N ARG A 36 -8.00 6.35 5.49
CA ARG A 36 -6.69 6.64 4.88
C ARG A 36 -6.15 5.43 4.11
N SER A 37 -6.22 4.24 4.70
CA SER A 37 -5.72 3.01 4.09
C SER A 37 -6.51 2.62 2.84
N GLU A 38 -7.83 2.80 2.85
CA GLU A 38 -8.67 2.53 1.68
C GLU A 38 -8.38 3.53 0.55
N PHE A 39 -8.21 4.81 0.89
CA PHE A 39 -7.80 5.83 -0.07
C PHE A 39 -6.46 5.50 -0.71
N VAL A 40 -5.43 5.23 0.09
CA VAL A 40 -4.08 4.88 -0.41
C VAL A 40 -4.13 3.62 -1.26
N ARG A 41 -4.85 2.57 -0.82
CA ARG A 41 -5.03 1.35 -1.62
C ARG A 41 -5.71 1.60 -2.97
N SER A 42 -6.62 2.58 -3.04
CA SER A 42 -7.29 2.93 -4.30
C SER A 42 -6.38 3.64 -5.31
N LEU A 43 -5.29 4.24 -4.84
CA LEU A 43 -4.28 4.89 -5.68
C LEU A 43 -3.22 3.90 -6.19
N LEU A 44 -3.08 2.74 -5.55
CA LEU A 44 -2.11 1.74 -5.96
C LEU A 44 -2.56 1.06 -7.27
N PRO A 45 -1.62 0.78 -8.20
CA PRO A 45 -1.92 0.06 -9.43
C PRO A 45 -2.51 -1.32 -9.12
N LYS A 46 -3.63 -1.64 -9.78
CA LYS A 46 -4.40 -2.88 -9.56
C LYS A 46 -3.83 -4.09 -10.31
N ASP A 47 -2.91 -3.86 -11.23
CA ASP A 47 -2.31 -4.88 -12.10
C ASP A 47 -1.17 -5.68 -11.42
N GLY A 48 -1.06 -5.62 -10.09
CA GLY A 48 -0.21 -6.52 -9.31
C GLY A 48 1.29 -6.17 -9.28
N THR A 49 1.74 -5.21 -10.09
CA THR A 49 3.07 -4.59 -9.95
C THR A 49 2.94 -3.24 -9.27
N ALA A 50 2.84 -3.25 -7.94
CA ALA A 50 3.24 -2.10 -7.15
C ALA A 50 4.76 -2.04 -7.15
N THR A 51 5.36 -1.46 -8.20
CA THR A 51 6.74 -0.98 -8.13
C THR A 51 6.70 0.25 -7.23
N VAL A 52 6.65 0.02 -5.92
CA VAL A 52 7.08 1.05 -4.98
C VAL A 52 8.58 1.09 -5.19
N GLU A 53 9.06 2.02 -6.01
CA GLU A 53 10.41 2.54 -5.84
C GLU A 53 10.43 3.15 -4.44
N ALA A 54 10.64 2.29 -3.44
CA ALA A 54 11.20 2.72 -2.20
C ALA A 54 12.60 3.17 -2.61
N ASP A 55 12.74 4.47 -2.86
CA ASP A 55 14.01 5.15 -2.79
C ASP A 55 14.50 4.89 -1.35
N HIS A 56 15.14 3.74 -1.19
CA HIS A 56 15.96 3.42 -0.05
C HIS A 56 17.10 4.44 -0.17
N ALA A 57 16.88 5.63 0.40
CA ALA A 57 17.97 6.42 0.89
C ALA A 57 18.67 5.55 1.94
N GLU A 58 19.63 4.76 1.47
CA GLU A 58 20.73 4.23 2.25
C GLU A 58 21.52 5.43 2.76
N GLU A 59 20.96 6.14 3.73
CA GLU A 59 21.71 7.02 4.63
C GLU A 59 21.79 6.32 5.98
N ALA A 60 22.64 5.30 6.02
CA ALA A 60 23.21 4.80 7.25
C ALA A 60 24.72 4.55 7.03
N GLU A 61 25.43 5.57 6.55
CA GLU A 61 26.84 5.72 6.90
C GLU A 61 26.94 6.12 8.38
N ARG A 62 27.20 5.15 9.25
CA ARG A 62 28.15 5.26 10.39
C ARG A 62 28.30 3.96 11.16
#